data_AF-A0A956F5F4-F1
#
_entry.id   AF-A0A956F5F4-F1
#
_cell.length_a   1.000
_cell.length_b   1.000
_cell.length_c   1.000
_cell.angle_alpha   90.00
_cell.angle_beta   90.00
_cell.angle_gamma   90.00
#
_symmetry.space_group_name_H-M   'P 1'
#
loop_
_entity.id
_entity.type
_entity.pdbx_description
1 polymer ?
#
loop_
_entity_poly.entity_id
_entity_poly.type
_entity_poly.pdbx_seq_one_letter_code
_entity_poly.pdbx_strand_id
1 'polypeptide(L)'
;DCAISSIGIDVDYNETLLMALATGTNGRHHFAEQAKDLGQVFDTELASLQSTVADAAEVELVLAPGVRLQKIYDRAFRQEGDRVFVSLGSFATKDVKTVLAEVEVPAGADGTRPIAQVNLGYTDLMRGGASKTEAALSTALLTGIAPKLDPIVEARVARAGTADSLTRANVLFGNGDVDAAKRELRRQIDDLSNRAKAPAPKRAKADIDRQLSDLKATQTDFEDAELDAPAPAAAAKTRDGKASQKKTGGRVLLNTL
;
A
#
# COMPACT_ATOMS: atom_id res chain seq x y z
N ASP A 1 -2.83 -22.88 1.46
CA ASP A 1 -2.90 -21.41 1.32
C ASP A 1 -4.35 -20.98 1.41
N CYS A 2 -4.71 -20.19 2.43
CA CYS A 2 -6.07 -19.70 2.63
C CYS A 2 -5.98 -18.19 2.90
N ALA A 3 -6.75 -17.40 2.15
CA ALA A 3 -6.84 -15.97 2.38
C ALA A 3 -7.69 -15.69 3.63
N ILE A 4 -7.20 -14.83 4.52
CA ILE A 4 -7.91 -14.43 5.74
C ILE A 4 -8.40 -12.99 5.55
N SER A 5 -9.71 -12.78 5.51
CA SER A 5 -10.28 -11.44 5.63
C SER A 5 -10.52 -11.13 7.12
N SER A 6 -10.20 -9.91 7.55
CA SER A 6 -10.35 -9.47 8.94
C SER A 6 -11.31 -8.29 9.02
N ILE A 7 -12.10 -8.22 10.10
CA ILE A 7 -13.06 -7.14 10.35
C ILE A 7 -12.78 -6.57 11.73
N GLY A 8 -12.45 -5.28 11.79
CA GLY A 8 -12.38 -4.50 13.02
C GLY A 8 -13.73 -3.83 13.31
N ILE A 9 -14.16 -3.86 14.58
CA ILE A 9 -15.40 -3.21 15.02
C ILE A 9 -15.06 -2.18 16.09
N ASP A 10 -15.56 -0.96 15.95
CA ASP A 10 -15.23 0.17 16.83
C ASP A 10 -13.70 0.41 16.88
N VAL A 11 -13.18 1.19 17.83
CA VAL A 11 -11.75 1.55 17.89
C VAL A 11 -10.91 0.67 18.83
N ASP A 12 -11.52 -0.30 19.53
CA ASP A 12 -10.87 -1.04 20.63
C ASP A 12 -10.22 -2.36 20.19
N TYR A 13 -9.70 -2.41 18.96
CA TYR A 13 -8.99 -3.58 18.40
C TYR A 13 -7.58 -3.21 17.94
N ASN A 14 -6.72 -4.22 17.78
CA ASN A 14 -5.38 -4.01 17.23
C ASN A 14 -5.44 -4.03 15.70
N GLU A 15 -5.64 -2.86 15.11
CA GLU A 15 -5.72 -2.67 13.66
C GLU A 15 -4.47 -3.14 12.93
N THR A 16 -3.29 -2.80 13.45
CA THR A 16 -2.01 -3.22 12.86
C THR A 16 -1.93 -4.73 12.72
N LEU A 17 -2.36 -5.48 13.74
CA LEU A 17 -2.36 -6.95 13.71
C LEU A 17 -3.39 -7.50 12.72
N LEU A 18 -4.64 -7.01 12.73
CA LEU A 18 -5.68 -7.50 11.84
C LEU A 18 -5.39 -7.17 10.37
N MET A 19 -4.85 -5.99 10.11
CA MET A 19 -4.43 -5.58 8.78
C MET A 19 -3.23 -6.40 8.29
N ALA A 20 -2.23 -6.64 9.14
CA ALA A 20 -1.07 -7.48 8.80
C ALA A 20 -1.48 -8.93 8.50
N LEU A 21 -2.42 -9.48 9.26
CA LEU A 21 -2.98 -10.83 9.01
C LEU A 21 -3.68 -10.91 7.65
N ALA A 22 -4.54 -9.94 7.36
CA ALA A 22 -5.28 -9.94 6.10
C ALA A 22 -4.35 -9.72 4.91
N THR A 23 -3.54 -8.66 4.94
CA THR A 23 -2.61 -8.35 3.86
C THR A 23 -1.56 -9.44 3.64
N GLY A 24 -1.03 -10.03 4.72
CA GLY A 24 -0.06 -11.13 4.64
C GLY A 24 -0.61 -12.41 4.02
N THR A 25 -1.94 -12.60 4.02
CA THR A 25 -2.62 -13.74 3.38
C THR A 25 -3.34 -13.35 2.09
N ASN A 26 -3.13 -12.13 1.59
CA ASN A 26 -3.88 -11.54 0.46
C ASN A 26 -5.40 -11.49 0.65
N GLY A 27 -5.88 -11.52 1.89
CA GLY A 27 -7.26 -11.18 2.24
C GLY A 27 -7.47 -9.68 2.38
N ARG A 28 -8.68 -9.28 2.75
CA ARG A 28 -9.06 -7.88 2.92
C ARG A 28 -9.27 -7.52 4.38
N HIS A 29 -8.83 -6.33 4.76
CA HIS A 29 -9.19 -5.74 6.04
C HIS A 29 -10.40 -4.83 5.85
N HIS A 30 -11.38 -4.96 6.73
CA HIS A 30 -12.56 -4.10 6.77
C HIS A 30 -12.69 -3.46 8.15
N PHE A 31 -13.22 -2.25 8.15
CA PHE A 31 -13.60 -1.55 9.37
C PHE A 31 -15.10 -1.33 9.37
N ALA A 32 -15.75 -1.74 10.47
CA ALA A 32 -17.14 -1.46 10.76
C ALA A 32 -17.20 -0.50 11.96
N GLU A 33 -17.75 0.70 11.75
CA GLU A 33 -17.89 1.69 12.83
C GLU A 33 -18.87 1.17 13.89
N GLN A 34 -19.95 0.51 13.47
CA GLN A 34 -20.97 -0.03 14.35
C GLN A 34 -21.29 -1.48 13.96
N ALA A 35 -21.76 -2.28 14.94
CA ALA A 35 -22.12 -3.68 14.70
C ALA A 35 -23.18 -3.87 13.61
N LYS A 36 -24.04 -2.87 13.37
CA LYS A 36 -25.05 -2.89 12.30
C LYS A 36 -24.44 -2.88 10.89
N ASP A 37 -23.21 -2.38 10.74
CA ASP A 37 -22.53 -2.25 9.44
C ASP A 37 -21.89 -3.58 9.00
N LEU A 38 -21.80 -4.57 9.91
CA LEU A 38 -21.22 -5.89 9.63
C LEU A 38 -21.94 -6.63 8.49
N GLY A 39 -23.26 -6.49 8.39
CA GLY A 39 -24.04 -7.17 7.35
C GLY A 39 -23.52 -6.84 5.96
N GLN A 40 -23.25 -5.56 5.69
CA GLN A 40 -22.73 -5.10 4.40
C GLN A 40 -21.33 -5.63 4.11
N VAL A 41 -20.47 -5.71 5.13
CA VAL A 41 -19.11 -6.26 5.00
C VAL A 41 -19.16 -7.75 4.64
N PHE A 42 -20.03 -8.51 5.31
CA PHE A 42 -20.22 -9.93 4.99
C PHE A 42 -20.77 -10.16 3.59
N ASP A 43 -21.78 -9.38 3.17
CA ASP A 43 -22.34 -9.48 1.82
C ASP A 43 -21.26 -9.21 0.75
N THR A 44 -20.39 -8.24 1.00
CA THR A 44 -19.27 -7.90 0.11
C THR A 44 -18.26 -9.04 0.00
N GLU A 45 -17.89 -9.66 1.13
CA GLU A 45 -16.99 -10.82 1.14
C GLU A 45 -17.63 -12.03 0.46
N LEU A 46 -18.90 -12.32 0.75
CA LEU A 46 -19.61 -13.45 0.15
C LEU A 46 -19.73 -13.31 -1.38
N ALA A 47 -20.08 -12.11 -1.87
CA ALA A 47 -20.13 -11.83 -3.29
C ALA A 47 -18.77 -12.00 -3.97
N SER A 48 -17.69 -11.63 -3.28
CA SER A 48 -16.33 -11.84 -3.78
C SER A 48 -15.95 -13.32 -3.87
N LEU A 49 -16.33 -14.13 -2.88
CA LEU A 49 -16.10 -15.57 -2.91
C LEU A 49 -16.87 -16.23 -4.07
N GLN A 50 -18.12 -15.82 -4.29
CA GLN A 50 -18.96 -16.34 -5.38
C GLN A 50 -18.44 -15.97 -6.78
N SER A 51 -17.68 -14.89 -6.89
CA SER A 51 -17.15 -14.40 -8.17
C SER A 51 -15.69 -14.78 -8.41
N THR A 52 -15.08 -15.57 -7.51
CA THR A 52 -13.67 -16.01 -7.62
C THR A 52 -13.48 -16.97 -8.80
N VAL A 53 -12.54 -16.64 -9.69
CA VAL A 53 -12.24 -17.38 -10.94
C VAL A 53 -10.84 -17.97 -10.95
N ALA A 54 -9.93 -17.45 -10.13
CA ALA A 54 -8.60 -18.00 -9.95
C ALA A 54 -8.16 -17.93 -8.50
N ASP A 55 -7.34 -18.87 -8.08
CA ASP A 55 -6.78 -18.93 -6.73
C ASP A 55 -5.27 -19.23 -6.73
N ALA A 56 -4.62 -18.95 -5.61
CA ALA A 56 -3.18 -19.14 -5.39
C ALA A 56 -2.32 -18.51 -6.51
N ALA A 57 -2.71 -17.31 -6.98
CA ALA A 57 -1.97 -16.61 -8.01
C ALA A 57 -0.64 -16.08 -7.45
N GLU A 58 0.46 -16.37 -8.13
CA GLU A 58 1.81 -15.91 -7.80
C GLU A 58 2.50 -15.38 -9.06
N VAL A 59 3.08 -14.19 -8.95
CA VAL A 59 3.97 -13.63 -9.97
C VAL A 59 5.40 -13.97 -9.61
N GLU A 60 6.10 -14.66 -10.50
CA GLU A 60 7.55 -14.83 -10.48
C GLU A 60 8.17 -13.84 -11.47
N LEU A 61 9.07 -12.99 -10.97
CA LEU A 61 9.93 -12.12 -11.77
C LEU A 61 11.32 -12.75 -11.78
N VAL A 62 11.80 -13.18 -12.95
CA VAL A 62 13.18 -13.64 -13.16
C VAL A 62 13.97 -12.47 -13.68
N LEU A 63 14.78 -11.84 -12.82
CA LEU A 63 15.55 -10.65 -13.15
C LEU A 63 16.67 -10.97 -14.14
N ALA A 64 16.88 -10.10 -15.11
CA ALA A 64 17.97 -10.23 -16.06
C ALA A 64 19.34 -10.05 -15.37
N PRO A 65 20.44 -10.59 -15.93
CA PRO A 65 21.77 -10.46 -15.34
C PRO A 65 22.15 -9.02 -15.02
N GLY A 66 22.51 -8.78 -13.75
CA GLY A 66 22.92 -7.47 -13.24
C GLY A 66 21.77 -6.55 -12.81
N VAL A 67 20.51 -6.86 -13.16
CA VAL A 67 19.34 -6.13 -12.66
C VAL A 67 19.11 -6.49 -11.20
N ARG A 68 18.91 -5.49 -10.35
CA ARG A 68 18.67 -5.68 -8.91
C ARG A 68 17.30 -5.14 -8.51
N LEU A 69 16.52 -5.92 -7.79
CA LEU A 69 15.31 -5.43 -7.13
C LEU A 69 15.70 -4.48 -6.00
N GLN A 70 15.09 -3.29 -5.98
CA GLN A 70 15.23 -2.32 -4.90
C GLN A 70 14.04 -2.36 -3.96
N LYS A 71 12.82 -2.38 -4.51
CA LYS A 71 11.59 -2.34 -3.72
C LYS A 71 10.43 -2.98 -4.46
N ILE A 72 9.57 -3.71 -3.73
CA ILE A 72 8.20 -4.00 -4.14
C ILE A 72 7.29 -3.12 -3.31
N TYR A 73 6.38 -2.41 -3.98
CA TYR A 73 5.41 -1.54 -3.31
C TYR A 73 4.14 -2.33 -2.97
N ASP A 74 3.58 -2.03 -1.80
CA ASP A 74 2.25 -2.45 -1.32
C ASP A 74 2.01 -3.97 -1.28
N ARG A 75 3.07 -4.79 -1.38
CA ARG A 75 3.00 -6.25 -1.37
C ARG A 75 4.21 -6.86 -0.69
N ALA A 76 3.95 -7.92 0.08
CA ALA A 76 5.01 -8.81 0.55
C ALA A 76 5.59 -9.61 -0.64
N PHE A 77 6.88 -9.91 -0.56
CA PHE A 77 7.57 -10.70 -1.56
C PHE A 77 8.63 -11.59 -0.90
N ARG A 78 8.99 -12.67 -1.57
CA ARG A 78 10.18 -13.47 -1.28
C ARG A 78 11.15 -13.38 -2.45
N GLN A 79 12.44 -13.44 -2.18
CA GLN A 79 13.47 -13.40 -3.22
C GLN A 79 14.47 -14.54 -3.01
N GLU A 80 14.75 -15.26 -4.08
CA GLU A 80 15.69 -16.38 -4.15
C GLU A 80 16.64 -16.13 -5.31
N GLY A 81 17.81 -15.54 -5.02
CA GLY A 81 18.76 -15.12 -6.05
C GLY A 81 18.17 -14.03 -6.95
N ASP A 82 18.06 -14.35 -8.25
CA ASP A 82 17.50 -13.49 -9.30
C ASP A 82 15.98 -13.63 -9.45
N ARG A 83 15.34 -14.51 -8.67
CA ARG A 83 13.89 -14.74 -8.73
C ARG A 83 13.17 -14.04 -7.60
N VAL A 84 12.16 -13.26 -7.93
CA VAL A 84 11.30 -12.54 -6.99
C VAL A 84 9.90 -13.10 -7.12
N PHE A 85 9.30 -13.51 -6.01
CA PHE A 85 7.95 -14.06 -5.99
C PHE A 85 7.02 -13.16 -5.20
N VAL A 86 5.92 -12.78 -5.82
CA VAL A 86 4.90 -11.89 -5.27
C VAL A 86 3.55 -12.60 -5.33
N SER A 87 2.99 -12.92 -4.17
CA SER A 87 1.68 -13.53 -4.10
C SER A 87 0.59 -12.48 -4.40
N LEU A 88 -0.35 -12.85 -5.26
CA LEU A 88 -1.52 -12.06 -5.62
C LEU A 88 -2.82 -12.62 -5.02
N GLY A 89 -2.77 -13.82 -4.43
CA GLY A 89 -3.92 -14.49 -3.84
C GLY A 89 -4.96 -14.91 -4.88
N SER A 90 -6.23 -14.73 -4.56
CA SER A 90 -7.35 -15.06 -5.45
C SER A 90 -7.76 -13.88 -6.34
N PHE A 91 -8.40 -14.18 -7.47
CA PHE A 91 -8.99 -13.18 -8.37
C PHE A 91 -10.48 -13.44 -8.54
N ALA A 92 -11.28 -12.39 -8.34
CA ALA A 92 -12.66 -12.34 -8.75
C ALA A 92 -12.84 -11.93 -10.21
N THR A 93 -14.03 -12.17 -10.75
CA THR A 93 -14.41 -11.77 -12.10
C THR A 93 -14.31 -10.24 -12.21
N LYS A 94 -13.40 -9.74 -13.06
CA LYS A 94 -13.03 -8.31 -13.27
C LYS A 94 -11.96 -7.74 -12.33
N ASP A 95 -11.35 -8.55 -11.47
CA ASP A 95 -10.23 -8.07 -10.66
C ASP A 95 -9.04 -7.65 -11.52
N VAL A 96 -8.45 -6.51 -11.16
CA VAL A 96 -7.17 -6.05 -11.70
C VAL A 96 -6.20 -5.87 -10.54
N LYS A 97 -5.24 -6.78 -10.43
CA LYS A 97 -4.14 -6.67 -9.45
C LYS A 97 -2.87 -6.21 -10.15
N THR A 98 -2.02 -5.50 -9.41
CA THR A 98 -0.77 -4.96 -9.96
C THR A 98 0.38 -5.22 -9.00
N VAL A 99 1.53 -5.55 -9.58
CA VAL A 99 2.83 -5.58 -8.89
C VAL A 99 3.60 -4.35 -9.37
N LEU A 100 4.02 -3.51 -8.43
CA LEU A 100 4.87 -2.36 -8.70
C LEU A 100 6.25 -2.63 -8.12
N ALA A 101 7.25 -2.71 -8.98
CA ALA A 101 8.63 -3.01 -8.63
C ALA A 101 9.55 -1.88 -9.06
N GLU A 102 10.42 -1.46 -8.15
CA GLU A 102 11.56 -0.60 -8.46
C GLU A 102 12.80 -1.47 -8.60
N VAL A 103 13.49 -1.31 -9.72
CA VAL A 103 14.67 -2.07 -10.07
C VAL A 103 15.80 -1.13 -10.47
N GLU A 104 17.01 -1.53 -10.11
CA GLU A 104 18.22 -0.90 -10.60
C GLU A 104 18.72 -1.69 -11.81
N VAL A 105 18.92 -0.97 -12.92
CA VAL A 105 19.41 -1.52 -14.17
C VAL A 105 20.85 -1.06 -14.38
N PRO A 106 21.81 -1.95 -14.67
CA PRO A 106 23.18 -1.57 -14.93
C PRO A 106 23.28 -0.53 -16.04
N ALA A 107 24.11 0.50 -15.82
CA ALA A 107 24.46 1.46 -16.85
C ALA A 107 25.20 0.75 -18.00
N GLY A 108 25.04 1.24 -19.22
CA GLY A 108 25.72 0.69 -20.38
C GLY A 108 25.41 1.46 -21.65
N ALA A 109 25.94 0.96 -22.77
CA ALA A 109 25.69 1.54 -24.08
C ALA A 109 24.19 1.55 -24.42
N ASP A 110 23.82 2.49 -25.29
CA ASP A 110 22.48 2.65 -25.81
C ASP A 110 21.94 1.35 -26.40
N GLY A 111 20.65 1.10 -26.19
CA GLY A 111 19.96 -0.07 -26.73
C GLY A 111 18.92 -0.65 -25.79
N THR A 112 18.20 -1.66 -26.29
CA THR A 112 17.20 -2.39 -25.51
C THR A 112 17.88 -3.33 -24.51
N ARG A 113 17.50 -3.24 -23.24
CA ARG A 113 17.97 -4.09 -22.15
C ARG A 113 16.82 -4.93 -21.62
N PRO A 114 17.00 -6.26 -21.49
CA PRO A 114 16.04 -7.07 -20.75
C PRO A 114 16.05 -6.66 -19.28
N ILE A 115 14.86 -6.66 -18.67
CA ILE A 115 14.69 -6.35 -17.24
C ILE A 115 14.34 -7.61 -16.48
N ALA A 116 13.28 -8.30 -16.90
CA ALA A 116 12.82 -9.52 -16.27
C ALA A 116 11.94 -10.35 -17.20
N GLN A 117 11.94 -11.66 -17.00
CA GLN A 117 10.83 -12.51 -17.44
C GLN A 117 9.77 -12.52 -16.32
N VAL A 118 8.50 -12.39 -16.70
CA VAL A 118 7.36 -12.35 -15.79
C VAL A 118 6.52 -13.61 -16.04
N ASN A 119 6.39 -14.42 -15.01
CA ASN A 119 5.56 -15.62 -15.03
C ASN A 119 4.42 -15.44 -14.02
N LEU A 120 3.18 -15.65 -14.46
CA LEU A 120 2.02 -15.72 -13.58
C LEU A 120 1.54 -17.16 -13.53
N GLY A 121 1.66 -17.81 -12.38
CA GLY A 121 1.06 -19.11 -12.09
C GLY A 121 -0.19 -18.95 -11.23
N TYR A 122 -1.22 -19.75 -11.47
CA TYR A 122 -2.46 -19.75 -10.67
C TYR A 122 -3.26 -21.05 -10.86
N THR A 123 -4.23 -21.29 -10.00
CA THR A 123 -5.27 -22.32 -10.17
C THR A 123 -6.48 -21.70 -10.86
N ASP A 124 -6.81 -22.16 -12.06
CA ASP A 124 -8.01 -21.77 -12.80
C ASP A 124 -9.21 -22.58 -12.27
N LEU A 125 -10.12 -21.89 -11.58
CA LEU A 125 -11.29 -22.53 -10.96
C LEU A 125 -12.39 -22.83 -11.99
N MET A 126 -12.37 -22.16 -13.15
CA MET A 126 -13.34 -22.38 -14.23
C MET A 126 -12.98 -23.63 -15.04
N ARG A 127 -11.69 -23.88 -15.22
CA ARG A 127 -11.16 -25.07 -15.94
C ARG A 127 -10.80 -26.23 -15.02
N GLY A 128 -10.64 -25.98 -13.73
CA GLY A 128 -10.34 -27.00 -12.72
C GLY A 128 -8.89 -27.49 -12.76
N GLY A 129 -7.90 -26.58 -12.83
CA GLY A 129 -6.49 -26.98 -12.87
C GLY A 129 -5.51 -25.80 -12.85
N ALA A 130 -4.22 -26.13 -12.79
CA ALA A 130 -3.17 -25.12 -12.85
C ALA A 130 -3.09 -24.47 -14.24
N SER A 131 -2.82 -23.17 -14.26
CA SER A 131 -2.60 -22.38 -15.47
C SER A 131 -1.38 -21.48 -15.29
N LYS A 132 -0.75 -21.12 -16.40
CA LYS A 132 0.42 -20.24 -16.43
C LYS A 132 0.34 -19.29 -17.62
N THR A 133 0.75 -18.05 -17.40
CA THR A 133 0.96 -17.05 -18.45
C THR A 133 2.35 -16.46 -18.31
N GLU A 134 3.02 -16.18 -19.43
CA GLU A 134 4.38 -15.62 -19.46
C GLU A 134 4.43 -14.33 -20.27
N ALA A 135 5.28 -13.40 -19.84
CA ALA A 135 5.59 -12.16 -20.54
C ALA A 135 7.06 -11.78 -20.31
N ALA A 136 7.62 -10.95 -21.18
CA ALA A 136 8.97 -10.42 -21.02
C ALA A 136 8.92 -8.90 -20.88
N LEU A 137 9.74 -8.35 -19.98
CA LEU A 137 9.89 -6.92 -19.76
C LEU A 137 11.29 -6.47 -20.20
N SER A 138 11.33 -5.39 -20.98
CA SER A 138 12.56 -4.75 -21.44
C SER A 138 12.43 -3.23 -21.40
N THR A 139 13.55 -2.52 -21.26
CA THR A 139 13.61 -1.06 -21.32
C THR A 139 14.63 -0.60 -22.37
N ALA A 140 14.47 0.62 -22.88
CA ALA A 140 15.48 1.25 -23.73
C ALA A 140 16.41 2.13 -22.87
N LEU A 141 17.72 1.87 -22.92
CA LEU A 141 18.72 2.79 -22.39
C LEU A 141 19.12 3.79 -23.48
N LEU A 142 19.04 5.06 -23.15
CA LEU A 142 19.45 6.19 -23.99
C LEU A 142 20.36 7.09 -23.15
N THR A 143 21.59 7.28 -23.60
CA THR A 143 22.57 8.12 -22.93
C THR A 143 22.14 9.58 -22.97
N GLY A 144 22.21 10.29 -21.84
CA GLY A 144 21.91 11.72 -21.75
C GLY A 144 20.42 12.09 -21.72
N ILE A 145 19.51 11.11 -21.76
CA ILE A 145 18.07 11.34 -21.57
C ILE A 145 17.64 10.64 -20.30
N ALA A 146 17.21 11.42 -19.29
CA ALA A 146 16.53 10.84 -18.14
C ALA A 146 15.17 10.30 -18.61
N PRO A 147 14.89 8.98 -18.48
CA PRO A 147 13.59 8.45 -18.86
C PRO A 147 12.53 9.07 -17.96
N LYS A 148 11.51 9.67 -18.55
CA LYS A 148 10.32 10.10 -17.81
C LYS A 148 9.50 8.87 -17.47
N LEU A 149 9.09 8.73 -16.21
CA LEU A 149 8.16 7.69 -15.78
C LEU A 149 6.83 7.85 -16.53
N ASP A 150 6.22 6.70 -16.84
CA ASP A 150 4.84 6.70 -17.33
C ASP A 150 3.93 7.34 -16.26
N PRO A 151 3.01 8.25 -16.63
CA PRO A 151 2.18 8.95 -15.65
C PRO A 151 1.31 8.04 -14.76
N ILE A 152 0.94 6.84 -15.24
CA ILE A 152 0.19 5.85 -14.45
C ILE A 152 1.12 5.22 -13.41
N VAL A 153 2.36 4.91 -13.79
CA VAL A 153 3.38 4.38 -12.86
C VAL A 153 3.73 5.44 -11.82
N GLU A 154 3.93 6.69 -12.26
CA GLU A 154 4.23 7.83 -11.37
C GLU A 154 3.12 8.05 -10.33
N ALA A 155 1.85 8.03 -10.75
CA ALA A 155 0.71 8.16 -9.84
C ALA A 155 0.63 7.01 -8.82
N ARG A 156 0.96 5.78 -9.22
CA ARG A 156 0.98 4.62 -8.31
C ARG A 156 2.14 4.69 -7.32
N VAL A 157 3.34 5.07 -7.78
CA VAL A 157 4.48 5.32 -6.88
C VAL A 157 4.13 6.40 -5.85
N ALA A 158 3.46 7.48 -6.29
CA ALA A 158 2.99 8.54 -5.40
C ALA A 158 2.01 8.01 -4.35
N ARG A 159 0.98 7.24 -4.75
CA ARG A 159 0.02 6.61 -3.81
C ARG A 159 0.73 5.72 -2.78
N ALA A 160 1.60 4.83 -3.24
CA ALA A 160 2.33 3.92 -2.37
C ALA A 160 3.23 4.67 -1.38
N GLY A 161 3.92 5.73 -1.85
CA GLY A 161 4.70 6.62 -0.99
C GLY A 161 3.86 7.33 0.07
N THR A 162 2.67 7.79 -0.30
CA THR A 162 1.72 8.44 0.63
C THR A 162 1.26 7.49 1.73
N ALA A 163 0.89 6.26 1.38
CA ALA A 163 0.47 5.24 2.35
C ALA A 163 1.60 4.88 3.34
N ASP A 164 2.83 4.74 2.83
CA ASP A 164 4.02 4.44 3.63
C ASP A 164 4.36 5.61 4.59
N SER A 165 4.31 6.85 4.11
CA SER A 165 4.52 8.06 4.93
C SER A 165 3.45 8.23 6.00
N LEU A 166 2.17 7.98 5.69
CA LEU A 166 1.08 7.99 6.68
C LEU A 166 1.28 6.92 7.76
N THR A 167 1.67 5.71 7.35
CA THR A 167 1.96 4.61 8.28
C THR A 167 3.09 4.99 9.24
N ARG A 168 4.19 5.54 8.73
CA ARG A 168 5.30 6.02 9.55
C ARG A 168 4.90 7.16 10.48
N ALA A 169 4.13 8.13 9.98
CA ALA A 169 3.66 9.26 10.78
C ALA A 169 2.77 8.78 11.96
N ASN A 170 1.88 7.82 11.72
CA ASN A 170 1.05 7.22 12.77
C ASN A 170 1.89 6.49 13.82
N VAL A 171 2.94 5.75 13.42
CA VAL A 171 3.86 5.09 14.36
C VAL A 171 4.62 6.11 15.20
N LEU A 172 5.14 7.17 14.58
CA LEU A 172 5.85 8.25 15.29
C LEU A 172 4.93 8.96 16.29
N PHE A 173 3.71 9.28 15.87
CA PHE A 173 2.68 9.90 16.72
C PHE A 173 2.30 8.99 17.90
N GLY A 174 2.05 7.70 17.64
CA GLY A 174 1.74 6.71 18.67
C GLY A 174 2.86 6.50 19.70
N ASN A 175 4.11 6.75 19.31
CA ASN A 175 5.27 6.74 20.20
C ASN A 175 5.49 8.09 20.94
N GLY A 176 4.66 9.09 20.69
CA GLY A 176 4.75 10.43 21.28
C GLY A 176 5.72 11.39 20.56
N ASP A 177 6.34 10.98 19.46
CA ASP A 177 7.23 11.83 18.65
C ASP A 177 6.41 12.60 17.61
N VAL A 178 5.55 13.49 18.11
CA VAL A 178 4.61 14.30 17.30
C VAL A 178 5.36 15.18 16.30
N ASP A 179 6.50 15.74 16.71
CA ASP A 179 7.34 16.56 15.86
C ASP A 179 7.92 15.79 14.67
N ALA A 180 8.40 14.55 14.87
CA ALA A 180 8.85 13.71 13.78
C ALA A 180 7.69 13.31 12.86
N ALA A 181 6.52 12.98 13.42
CA ALA A 181 5.33 12.66 12.65
C ALA A 181 4.93 13.81 11.72
N LYS A 182 4.93 15.06 12.22
CA LYS A 182 4.65 16.26 11.43
C LYS A 182 5.69 16.51 10.35
N ARG A 183 6.98 16.32 10.65
CA ARG A 183 8.04 16.44 9.63
C ARG A 183 7.88 15.43 8.51
N GLU A 184 7.46 14.21 8.82
CA GLU A 184 7.20 13.16 7.84
C GLU A 184 6.05 13.55 6.89
N LEU A 185 4.91 13.99 7.44
CA LEU A 185 3.77 14.44 6.64
C LEU A 185 4.12 15.64 5.75
N ARG A 186 4.84 16.64 6.29
CA ARG A 186 5.27 17.82 5.51
C ARG A 186 6.17 17.43 4.34
N ARG A 187 7.13 16.54 4.55
CA ARG A 187 7.98 16.02 3.46
C ARG A 187 7.16 15.35 2.36
N GLN A 188 6.17 14.54 2.75
CA GLN A 188 5.30 13.88 1.78
C GLN A 188 4.42 14.88 1.02
N ILE A 189 3.86 15.88 1.71
CA ILE A 189 3.08 16.96 1.08
C ILE A 189 3.94 17.72 0.07
N ASP A 190 5.19 18.05 0.42
CA ASP A 190 6.11 18.77 -0.47
C ASP A 190 6.48 17.92 -1.70
N ASP A 191 6.76 16.63 -1.52
CA ASP A 191 7.05 15.70 -2.63
C ASP A 191 5.86 15.59 -3.60
N LEU A 192 4.66 15.31 -3.08
CA LEU A 192 3.43 15.24 -3.89
C LEU A 192 3.11 16.56 -4.58
N SER A 193 3.29 17.69 -3.88
CA SER A 193 3.06 19.03 -4.44
C SER A 193 4.01 19.31 -5.60
N ASN A 194 5.25 18.83 -5.52
CA ASN A 194 6.21 18.95 -6.61
C ASN A 194 5.83 18.04 -7.79
N ARG A 195 5.40 16.81 -7.53
CA ARG A 195 4.90 15.89 -8.58
C ARG A 195 3.63 16.41 -9.27
N ALA A 196 2.73 17.05 -8.54
CA ALA A 196 1.50 17.63 -9.07
C ALA A 196 1.75 18.71 -10.15
N LYS A 197 2.93 19.34 -10.15
CA LYS A 197 3.35 20.31 -11.16
C LYS A 197 3.64 19.65 -12.51
N ALA A 198 3.92 18.35 -12.54
CA ALA A 198 4.20 17.62 -13.77
C ALA A 198 2.91 17.42 -14.62
N PRO A 199 3.03 17.39 -15.96
CA PRO A 199 1.91 17.01 -16.82
C PRO A 199 1.51 15.56 -16.56
N ALA A 200 0.24 15.35 -16.16
CA ALA A 200 -0.36 14.05 -15.90
C ALA A 200 -1.82 14.00 -16.39
N PRO A 201 -2.37 12.81 -16.69
CA PRO A 201 -3.78 12.63 -17.06
C PRO A 201 -4.74 13.17 -15.98
N LYS A 202 -5.94 13.61 -16.38
CA LYS A 202 -6.94 14.19 -15.46
C LYS A 202 -7.22 13.32 -14.23
N ARG A 203 -7.36 12.01 -14.42
CA ARG A 203 -7.60 11.05 -13.32
C ARG A 203 -6.41 10.98 -12.34
N ALA A 204 -5.18 10.97 -12.85
CA ALA A 204 -3.97 10.97 -12.01
C ALA A 204 -3.82 12.27 -11.23
N LYS A 205 -4.16 13.42 -11.84
CA LYS A 205 -4.16 14.71 -11.13
C LYS A 205 -5.19 14.74 -10.00
N ALA A 206 -6.43 14.35 -10.28
CA ALA A 206 -7.49 14.28 -9.27
C ALA A 206 -7.11 13.35 -8.10
N ASP A 207 -6.39 12.27 -8.38
CA ASP A 207 -5.88 11.36 -7.36
C ASP A 207 -4.81 12.01 -6.48
N ILE A 208 -3.83 12.70 -7.07
CA ILE A 208 -2.79 13.43 -6.33
C ILE A 208 -3.42 14.57 -5.50
N ASP A 209 -4.37 15.32 -6.06
CA ASP A 209 -5.07 16.40 -5.36
C ASP A 209 -5.83 15.87 -4.14
N ARG A 210 -6.46 14.70 -4.27
CA ARG A 210 -7.12 14.01 -3.16
C ARG A 210 -6.11 13.61 -2.07
N GLN A 211 -5.01 12.94 -2.44
CA GLN A 211 -3.95 12.56 -1.49
C GLN A 211 -3.40 13.77 -0.73
N LEU A 212 -3.18 14.90 -1.42
CA LEU A 212 -2.74 16.15 -0.80
C LEU A 212 -3.77 16.71 0.18
N SER A 213 -5.06 16.66 -0.16
CA SER A 213 -6.14 17.07 0.74
C SER A 213 -6.15 16.22 2.00
N ASP A 214 -6.06 14.90 1.84
CA ASP A 214 -6.12 13.95 2.96
C ASP A 214 -4.91 14.12 3.88
N LEU A 215 -3.69 14.23 3.35
CA LEU A 215 -2.48 14.49 4.15
C LEU A 215 -2.53 15.81 4.92
N LYS A 216 -3.06 16.87 4.31
CA LYS A 216 -3.21 18.18 4.97
C LYS A 216 -4.23 18.11 6.10
N ALA A 217 -5.35 17.41 5.89
CA ALA A 217 -6.33 17.17 6.95
C ALA A 217 -5.70 16.40 8.11
N THR A 218 -4.96 15.32 7.84
CA THR A 218 -4.23 14.56 8.87
C THR A 218 -3.20 15.42 9.60
N GLN A 219 -2.49 16.31 8.90
CA GLN A 219 -1.55 17.22 9.55
C GLN A 219 -2.28 18.15 10.54
N THR A 220 -3.44 18.71 10.16
CA THR A 220 -4.28 19.52 11.05
C THR A 220 -4.77 18.70 12.25
N ASP A 221 -5.24 17.47 12.03
CA ASP A 221 -5.71 16.59 13.12
C ASP A 221 -4.59 16.33 14.15
N PHE A 222 -3.33 16.20 13.70
CA PHE A 222 -2.17 16.04 14.59
C PHE A 222 -1.83 17.34 15.33
N GLU A 223 -2.11 18.50 14.75
CA GLU A 223 -1.96 19.80 15.39
C GLU A 223 -3.01 20.01 16.50
N ASP A 224 -4.27 19.67 16.21
CA ASP A 224 -5.37 19.76 17.18
C ASP A 224 -5.20 18.75 18.34
N ALA A 225 -4.76 17.52 18.05
CA ALA A 225 -4.52 16.51 19.07
C ALA A 225 -3.36 16.86 20.04
N GLU A 226 -2.38 17.64 19.58
CA GLU A 226 -1.31 18.17 20.45
C GLU A 226 -1.82 19.28 21.37
N LEU A 227 -2.75 20.11 20.89
CA LEU A 227 -3.36 21.20 21.68
C LEU A 227 -4.28 20.66 22.79
N ASP A 228 -4.96 19.55 22.54
CA ASP A 228 -5.82 18.87 23.53
C ASP A 228 -5.05 17.94 24.49
N ALA A 229 -3.76 17.70 24.26
CA ALA A 229 -2.94 16.90 25.15
C ALA A 229 -2.64 17.66 26.45
N PRO A 230 -2.96 17.13 27.65
CA PRO A 230 -2.58 17.77 28.89
C PRO A 230 -1.05 17.90 28.96
N ALA A 231 -0.56 19.09 29.36
CA ALA A 231 0.87 19.38 29.50
C ALA A 231 1.61 18.23 30.21
N PRO A 232 2.80 17.82 29.74
CA PRO A 232 3.45 16.60 30.20
C PRO A 232 3.72 16.66 31.70
N ALA A 233 2.91 15.94 32.48
CA ALA A 233 3.21 15.65 33.86
C ALA A 233 4.45 14.74 33.87
N ALA A 234 5.49 15.19 34.57
CA ALA A 234 6.73 14.45 34.74
C ALA A 234 6.46 12.99 35.15
N ALA A 235 7.01 12.07 34.35
CA ALA A 235 7.14 10.63 34.55
C ALA A 235 6.45 10.04 35.80
N ALA A 236 5.23 9.50 35.61
CA ALA A 236 4.63 8.55 36.53
C ALA A 236 4.18 7.30 35.77
N LYS A 237 4.63 6.15 36.28
CA LYS A 237 4.47 4.81 35.69
C LYS A 237 3.00 4.36 35.63
N THR A 238 2.67 3.74 34.51
CA THR A 238 1.66 2.68 34.31
C THR A 238 0.17 3.00 34.52
N ARG A 239 -0.61 2.60 33.50
CA ARG A 239 -2.05 2.24 33.45
C ARG A 239 -3.11 3.23 32.98
N ASP A 240 -2.87 4.55 32.92
CA ASP A 240 -3.97 5.49 32.61
C ASP A 240 -4.08 5.97 31.15
N GLY A 241 -3.20 5.50 30.25
CA GLY A 241 -3.18 5.94 28.83
C GLY A 241 -4.42 5.57 28.00
N LYS A 242 -5.24 4.61 28.44
CA LYS A 242 -6.46 4.18 27.71
C LYS A 242 -7.69 5.04 27.99
N ALA A 243 -7.71 5.80 29.10
CA ALA A 243 -8.87 6.63 29.44
C ALA A 243 -8.90 7.95 28.65
N SER A 244 -7.73 8.48 28.26
CA SER A 244 -7.62 9.74 27.52
C SER A 244 -7.95 9.61 26.03
N GLN A 245 -7.79 8.42 25.43
CA GLN A 245 -8.26 8.14 24.06
C GLN A 245 -9.79 8.16 23.93
N LYS A 246 -10.53 8.09 25.05
CA LYS A 246 -11.99 8.10 25.05
C LYS A 246 -12.60 9.49 24.87
N LYS A 247 -11.81 10.57 24.98
CA LYS A 247 -12.29 11.96 24.87
C LYS A 247 -11.89 12.65 23.57
N THR A 248 -10.76 12.27 22.98
CA THR A 248 -10.34 12.77 21.67
C THR A 248 -10.84 11.79 20.63
N GLY A 249 -12.07 12.01 20.13
CA GLY A 249 -12.66 11.28 19.01
C GLY A 249 -11.93 11.58 17.70
N GLY A 250 -10.62 11.29 17.65
CA GLY A 250 -9.78 11.42 16.49
C GLY A 250 -10.05 10.27 15.54
N ARG A 251 -10.73 10.60 14.43
CA ARG A 251 -10.91 9.74 13.27
C ARG A 251 -9.54 9.22 12.81
N VAL A 252 -9.21 7.98 13.15
CA VAL A 252 -8.09 7.26 12.53
C VAL A 252 -8.50 6.95 11.08
N LEU A 253 -8.17 7.87 10.18
CA LEU A 253 -8.49 7.82 8.75
C LEU A 253 -7.44 7.02 7.99
N LEU A 254 -7.26 5.74 8.33
CA LEU A 254 -6.57 4.80 7.43
C LEU A 254 -7.47 4.33 6.28
N ASN A 255 -8.77 4.63 6.35
CA ASN A 255 -9.79 4.02 5.49
C ASN A 255 -10.03 4.69 4.12
N THR A 256 -9.10 5.51 3.61
CA THR A 256 -9.37 6.27 2.36
C THR A 256 -8.21 6.41 1.37
N LEU A 257 -7.42 5.35 1.13
CA LEU A 257 -6.46 5.33 0.01
C LEU A 257 -6.56 4.07 -0.88
#